data_AF-A0A937PHV0-F1
#
_entry.id   AF-A0A937PHV0-F1
#
_cell.length_a   1.000
_cell.length_b   1.000
_cell.length_c   1.000
_cell.angle_alpha   90.00
_cell.angle_beta   90.00
_cell.angle_gamma   90.00
#
_symmetry.space_group_name_H-M   'P 1'
#
loop_
_entity.id
_entity.type
_entity.pdbx_description
1 polymer ?
#
loop_
_entity_poly.entity_id
_entity_poly.type
_entity_poly.pdbx_seq_one_letter_code
_entity_poly.pdbx_strand_id
1 'polypeptide(L)'
;MRIIAISNQKGGCGKTTTAINLAACLAINNCKVLLIDMDPQAHATLGLNISANLSIYNVLSKLTDKKARLCDVVTTVSKNLHLVPSSIILSTLEQELSGEIGRESCLLNALNEFNPGGYDYILIDCPPNLGILTINAIRASGELIIPTEASRFSLEGIKQLLEILELIRDRLNHEISYRVLVTIFDSRLAHSFAMLKKIREEFSANLLNTIIHINVKLKEAQNIGSHILNYNKYCRGAKDYFSLSREIISQEGPFPLEKEAGQDVVFSLTAPEATEVFLAGDFNQWKINLKSKMELREDVWVKRLQLKPGNYRYRFVIDGQWRQDPKNPHYRLNPFGTMDSLLEI
;
A
#
# COMPACT_ATOMS: atom_id res chain seq x y z
N MET A 1 3.25 -8.75 -0.66
CA MET A 1 3.37 -8.29 0.73
C MET A 1 4.32 -7.10 0.79
N ARG A 2 3.89 -5.97 1.37
CA ARG A 2 4.72 -4.80 1.67
C ARG A 2 4.78 -4.58 3.18
N ILE A 3 5.97 -4.30 3.70
CA ILE A 3 6.18 -3.97 5.11
C ILE A 3 6.59 -2.50 5.19
N ILE A 4 5.76 -1.70 5.85
CA ILE A 4 5.87 -0.25 5.91
C ILE A 4 5.97 0.19 7.37
N ALA A 5 7.11 0.74 7.76
CA ALA A 5 7.26 1.38 9.06
C ALA A 5 6.70 2.81 9.00
N ILE A 6 6.12 3.28 10.10
CA ILE A 6 5.61 4.64 10.26
C ILE A 6 6.39 5.29 11.38
N SER A 7 7.38 6.11 11.02
CA SER A 7 8.35 6.64 11.98
C SER A 7 8.64 8.11 11.79
N ASN A 8 8.91 8.78 12.91
CA ASN A 8 9.39 10.14 13.03
C ASN A 8 9.80 10.36 14.48
N GLN A 9 10.97 10.96 14.70
CA GLN A 9 11.51 11.30 16.03
C GLN A 9 10.60 12.28 16.79
N LYS A 10 9.83 13.13 16.09
CA LYS A 10 8.96 14.10 16.77
C LYS A 10 7.72 13.40 17.35
N GLY A 11 7.44 13.60 18.63
CA GLY A 11 6.15 13.28 19.24
C GLY A 11 5.02 14.12 18.63
N GLY A 12 3.82 13.54 18.51
CA GLY A 12 2.62 14.29 18.09
C GLY A 12 2.45 14.54 16.59
N CYS A 13 3.38 14.13 15.72
CA CYS A 13 3.28 14.29 14.26
C CYS A 13 2.25 13.36 13.56
N GLY A 14 1.49 12.58 14.32
CA GLY A 14 0.43 11.73 13.79
C GLY A 14 0.86 10.32 13.33
N LYS A 15 1.96 9.75 13.86
CA LYS A 15 2.39 8.36 13.61
C LYS A 15 1.30 7.32 13.85
N THR A 16 0.90 7.16 15.10
CA THR A 16 -0.15 6.21 15.50
C THR A 16 -1.48 6.49 14.81
N THR A 17 -1.86 7.77 14.68
CA THR A 17 -3.06 8.15 13.92
C THR A 17 -2.98 7.71 12.47
N THR A 18 -1.81 7.84 11.84
CA THR A 18 -1.57 7.37 10.48
C THR A 18 -1.62 5.84 10.43
N ALA A 19 -0.94 5.16 11.35
CA ALA A 19 -0.88 3.71 11.39
C ALA A 19 -2.27 3.07 11.50
N ILE A 20 -3.07 3.50 12.48
CA ILE A 20 -4.44 3.00 12.67
C ILE A 20 -5.31 3.25 11.44
N ASN A 21 -5.34 4.50 10.95
CA ASN A 21 -6.32 4.88 9.93
C ASN A 21 -5.91 4.44 8.52
N LEU A 22 -4.61 4.39 8.21
CA LEU A 22 -4.11 3.79 6.99
C LEU A 22 -4.40 2.28 6.98
N ALA A 23 -4.14 1.57 8.09
CA ALA A 23 -4.43 0.15 8.19
C ALA A 23 -5.93 -0.14 7.94
N ALA A 24 -6.81 0.63 8.58
CA ALA A 24 -8.25 0.51 8.37
C ALA A 24 -8.68 0.82 6.92
N CYS A 25 -8.11 1.85 6.30
CA CYS A 25 -8.45 2.19 4.91
C CYS A 25 -7.95 1.13 3.91
N LEU A 26 -6.76 0.58 4.12
CA LEU A 26 -6.23 -0.55 3.33
C LEU A 26 -7.12 -1.79 3.48
N ALA A 27 -7.54 -2.10 4.71
CA ALA A 27 -8.45 -3.22 4.99
C ALA A 27 -9.82 -3.09 4.28
N ILE A 28 -10.37 -1.86 4.23
CA ILE A 28 -11.60 -1.56 3.47
C ILE A 28 -11.39 -1.70 1.95
N ASN A 29 -10.17 -1.48 1.45
CA ASN A 29 -9.82 -1.76 0.05
C ASN A 29 -9.51 -3.26 -0.20
N ASN A 30 -10.06 -4.16 0.62
CA ASN A 30 -9.91 -5.61 0.56
C ASN A 30 -8.48 -6.15 0.75
N CYS A 31 -7.52 -5.32 1.17
CA CYS A 31 -6.18 -5.80 1.49
C CYS A 31 -6.16 -6.42 2.89
N LYS A 32 -5.50 -7.56 3.08
CA LYS A 32 -5.29 -8.14 4.41
C LYS A 32 -4.11 -7.45 5.09
N VAL A 33 -4.38 -6.76 6.18
CA VAL A 33 -3.44 -5.88 6.88
C VAL A 33 -3.13 -6.40 8.28
N LEU A 34 -1.85 -6.40 8.63
CA LEU A 34 -1.35 -6.55 9.99
C LEU A 34 -0.75 -5.24 10.47
N LEU A 35 -1.32 -4.64 11.51
CA LEU A 35 -0.71 -3.54 12.23
C LEU A 35 0.13 -4.10 13.39
N ILE A 36 1.38 -3.67 13.54
CA ILE A 36 2.25 -4.04 14.66
C ILE A 36 2.50 -2.76 15.46
N ASP A 37 2.07 -2.75 16.71
CA ASP A 37 2.38 -1.67 17.65
C ASP A 37 3.77 -1.94 18.26
N MET A 38 4.74 -1.08 17.96
CA MET A 38 6.11 -1.14 18.52
C MET A 38 6.39 -0.01 19.51
N ASP A 39 5.38 0.80 19.87
CA ASP A 39 5.51 1.86 20.87
C ASP A 39 5.17 1.28 22.26
N PRO A 40 6.07 1.38 23.27
CA PRO A 40 5.74 0.98 24.64
C PRO A 40 4.52 1.71 25.22
N GLN A 41 4.17 2.90 24.73
CA GLN A 41 2.94 3.59 25.14
C GLN A 41 1.66 2.92 24.63
N ALA A 42 1.79 1.96 23.71
CA ALA A 42 0.71 1.14 23.17
C ALA A 42 -0.47 1.96 22.61
N HIS A 43 -0.19 3.13 22.04
CA HIS A 43 -1.23 4.05 21.57
C HIS A 43 -2.06 3.45 20.43
N ALA A 44 -1.48 2.58 19.59
CA ALA A 44 -2.23 1.93 18.52
C ALA A 44 -3.15 0.85 19.10
N THR A 45 -2.64 0.10 20.07
CA THR A 45 -3.38 -0.93 20.82
C THR A 45 -4.56 -0.34 21.57
N LEU A 46 -4.32 0.70 22.38
CA LEU A 46 -5.34 1.41 23.14
C LEU A 46 -6.33 2.13 22.21
N GLY A 47 -5.83 2.78 21.16
CA GLY A 47 -6.64 3.50 20.19
C GLY A 47 -7.58 2.63 19.35
N LEU A 48 -7.42 1.31 19.39
CA LEU A 48 -8.30 0.30 18.77
C LEU A 48 -9.07 -0.55 19.80
N ASN A 49 -9.04 -0.17 21.09
CA ASN A 49 -9.68 -0.88 22.20
C ASN A 49 -9.30 -2.36 22.30
N ILE A 50 -8.06 -2.71 21.97
CA ILE A 50 -7.58 -4.09 22.07
C ILE A 50 -6.97 -4.31 23.46
N SER A 51 -7.49 -5.31 24.17
CA SER A 51 -6.90 -5.82 25.40
C SER A 51 -6.34 -7.21 25.13
N ALA A 52 -5.04 -7.40 25.38
CA ALA A 52 -4.36 -8.66 25.15
C ALA A 52 -3.42 -9.00 26.30
N ASN A 53 -3.38 -10.28 26.68
CA ASN A 53 -2.50 -10.79 27.73
C ASN A 53 -1.06 -11.00 27.26
N LEU A 54 -0.87 -11.17 25.95
CA LEU A 54 0.42 -11.28 25.29
C LEU A 54 0.58 -10.10 24.34
N SER A 55 1.81 -9.62 24.21
CA SER A 55 2.16 -8.50 23.33
C SER A 55 3.41 -8.81 22.50
N ILE A 56 3.81 -7.88 21.64
CA ILE A 56 5.05 -7.97 20.86
C ILE A 56 6.28 -8.21 21.76
N TYR A 57 6.25 -7.75 23.01
CA TYR A 57 7.29 -8.04 23.99
C TYR A 57 7.49 -9.54 24.19
N ASN A 58 6.41 -10.32 24.29
CA ASN A 58 6.48 -11.77 24.47
C ASN A 58 7.10 -12.50 23.28
N VAL A 59 7.06 -11.86 22.10
CA VAL A 59 7.66 -12.36 20.87
C VAL A 59 9.15 -12.01 20.81
N LEU A 60 9.50 -10.76 21.13
CA LEU A 60 10.87 -10.26 20.95
C LEU A 60 11.79 -10.54 22.13
N SER A 61 11.28 -10.50 23.37
CA SER A 61 12.08 -10.71 24.58
C SER A 61 12.61 -12.15 24.64
N LYS A 62 13.87 -12.30 25.04
CA LYS A 62 14.48 -13.60 25.37
C LYS A 62 14.30 -13.98 26.84
N LEU A 63 13.96 -13.01 27.70
CA LEU A 63 13.90 -13.17 29.16
C LEU A 63 12.47 -13.35 29.69
N THR A 64 11.46 -13.27 28.81
CA THR A 64 10.07 -13.50 29.20
C THR A 64 9.80 -14.97 29.53
N ASP A 65 9.12 -15.22 30.66
CA ASP A 65 8.61 -16.55 31.02
C ASP A 65 7.45 -17.02 30.12
N LYS A 66 6.87 -16.10 29.34
CA LYS A 66 5.74 -16.35 28.43
C LYS A 66 6.17 -16.14 26.98
N LYS A 67 7.17 -16.89 26.53
CA LYS A 67 7.66 -16.80 25.15
C LYS A 67 6.54 -17.18 24.18
N ALA A 68 6.28 -16.32 23.20
CA ALA A 68 5.23 -16.49 22.20
C ALA A 68 5.79 -16.34 20.79
N ARG A 69 5.12 -16.90 19.79
CA ARG A 69 5.36 -16.58 18.38
C ARG A 69 4.43 -15.45 17.96
N LEU A 70 4.73 -14.82 16.82
CA LEU A 70 3.91 -13.72 16.32
C LEU A 70 2.45 -14.15 16.10
N CYS A 71 2.20 -15.37 15.61
CA CYS A 71 0.83 -15.89 15.43
C CYS A 71 0.03 -16.01 16.73
N ASP A 72 0.70 -16.18 17.88
CA ASP A 72 0.05 -16.40 19.16
C ASP A 72 -0.41 -15.08 19.80
N VAL A 73 0.08 -13.93 19.29
CA VAL A 73 -0.24 -12.59 19.81
C VAL A 73 -1.13 -11.75 18.89
N VAL A 74 -1.34 -12.20 17.65
CA VAL A 74 -2.18 -11.51 16.67
C VAL A 74 -3.64 -11.49 17.13
N THR A 75 -4.22 -10.30 17.20
CA THR A 75 -5.61 -10.07 17.54
C THR A 75 -6.38 -9.53 16.34
N THR A 76 -7.62 -9.96 16.14
CA THR A 76 -8.49 -9.43 15.07
C THR A 76 -9.12 -8.12 15.52
N VAL A 77 -8.98 -7.06 14.73
CA VAL A 77 -9.63 -5.76 14.97
C VAL A 77 -10.94 -5.68 14.17
N SER A 78 -10.89 -6.03 12.88
CA SER A 78 -12.05 -6.08 12.00
C SER A 78 -11.76 -6.96 10.78
N LYS A 79 -12.71 -7.08 9.83
CA LYS A 79 -12.48 -7.83 8.60
C LYS A 79 -11.23 -7.31 7.90
N ASN A 80 -10.30 -8.21 7.58
CA ASN A 80 -9.01 -7.93 6.94
C ASN A 80 -8.04 -7.06 7.76
N LEU A 81 -8.35 -6.67 8.99
CA LEU A 81 -7.47 -5.89 9.86
C LEU A 81 -7.15 -6.64 11.15
N HIS A 82 -5.86 -6.89 11.35
CA HIS A 82 -5.32 -7.53 12.53
C HIS A 82 -4.29 -6.63 13.20
N LEU A 83 -4.06 -6.85 14.49
CA LEU A 83 -3.13 -6.10 15.32
C LEU A 83 -2.23 -7.05 16.11
N VAL A 84 -0.93 -6.77 16.15
CA VAL A 84 -0.03 -7.25 17.19
C VAL A 84 0.09 -6.15 18.24
N PRO A 85 -0.40 -6.38 19.47
CA PRO A 85 -0.47 -5.35 20.49
C PRO A 85 0.89 -5.08 21.14
N SER A 86 1.01 -3.89 21.72
CA SER A 86 2.14 -3.47 22.56
C SER A 86 1.71 -3.29 24.01
N SER A 87 2.68 -3.11 24.90
CA SER A 87 2.46 -2.74 26.30
C SER A 87 3.68 -2.03 26.87
N ILE A 88 3.49 -1.35 28.01
CA ILE A 88 4.55 -0.57 28.68
C ILE A 88 5.82 -1.39 28.96
N ILE A 89 5.68 -2.70 29.18
CA ILE A 89 6.82 -3.59 29.41
C ILE A 89 7.78 -3.65 28.22
N LEU A 90 7.33 -3.32 26.99
CA LEU A 90 8.20 -3.24 25.82
C LEU A 90 9.38 -2.26 26.01
N SER A 91 9.25 -1.28 26.91
CA SER A 91 10.37 -0.38 27.23
C SER A 91 11.57 -1.09 27.88
N THR A 92 11.36 -2.23 28.54
CA THR A 92 12.47 -3.01 29.13
C THR A 92 13.29 -3.72 28.06
N LEU A 93 12.70 -3.97 26.89
CA LEU A 93 13.37 -4.67 25.79
C LEU A 93 14.65 -3.96 25.34
N GLU A 94 14.72 -2.64 25.43
CA GLU A 94 15.94 -1.91 25.08
C GLU A 94 17.13 -2.26 25.98
N GLN A 95 16.86 -2.44 27.28
CA GLN A 95 17.87 -2.86 28.25
C GLN A 95 18.23 -4.33 28.07
N GLU A 96 17.24 -5.19 27.81
CA GLU A 96 17.44 -6.63 27.59
C GLU A 96 18.29 -6.93 26.35
N LEU A 97 18.10 -6.13 25.29
CA LEU A 97 18.85 -6.25 24.06
C LEU A 97 20.22 -5.56 24.12
N SER A 98 20.60 -4.97 25.25
CA SER A 98 21.90 -4.31 25.40
C SER A 98 23.04 -5.34 25.32
N GLY A 99 23.96 -5.16 24.36
CA GLY A 99 25.10 -6.07 24.16
C GLY A 99 24.80 -7.35 23.38
N GLU A 100 23.53 -7.59 23.02
CA GLU A 100 23.15 -8.75 22.21
C GLU A 100 23.55 -8.57 20.74
N ILE A 101 24.17 -9.60 20.16
CA ILE A 101 24.50 -9.62 18.73
C ILE A 101 23.21 -9.76 17.91
N GLY A 102 23.05 -8.90 16.91
CA GLY A 102 21.89 -8.93 16.01
C GLY A 102 20.59 -8.40 16.63
N ARG A 103 20.68 -7.65 17.74
CA ARG A 103 19.55 -7.01 18.41
C ARG A 103 18.70 -6.09 17.52
N GLU A 104 19.27 -5.60 16.43
CA GLU A 104 18.61 -4.74 15.44
C GLU A 104 17.66 -5.53 14.53
N SER A 105 17.74 -6.87 14.53
CA SER A 105 17.00 -7.74 13.61
C SER A 105 15.98 -8.65 14.31
N CYS A 106 15.67 -8.42 15.59
CA CYS A 106 14.73 -9.25 16.36
C CYS A 106 13.34 -9.31 15.70
N LEU A 107 12.79 -8.17 15.28
CA LEU A 107 11.48 -8.12 14.62
C LEU A 107 11.52 -8.76 13.22
N LEU A 108 12.59 -8.53 12.47
CA LEU A 108 12.79 -9.15 11.15
C LEU A 108 12.79 -10.69 11.27
N ASN A 109 13.51 -11.24 12.25
CA ASN A 109 13.57 -12.67 12.49
C ASN A 109 12.19 -13.24 12.86
N ALA A 110 11.46 -12.56 13.76
CA ALA A 110 10.10 -12.96 14.13
C ALA A 110 9.12 -12.94 12.95
N LEU A 111 9.26 -11.97 12.05
CA LEU A 111 8.45 -11.87 10.83
C LEU A 111 8.80 -12.96 9.81
N ASN A 112 10.08 -13.32 9.67
CA ASN A 112 10.51 -14.42 8.80
C ASN A 112 9.95 -15.76 9.28
N GLU A 113 9.94 -16.01 10.60
CA GLU A 113 9.37 -17.23 11.20
C GLU A 113 7.84 -17.29 11.07
N PHE A 114 7.16 -16.14 11.12
CA PHE A 114 5.71 -16.06 11.01
C PHE A 114 5.17 -16.52 9.66
N ASN A 115 5.99 -16.51 8.60
CA ASN A 115 5.61 -16.73 7.20
C ASN A 115 4.31 -15.99 6.82
N PRO A 116 4.37 -14.67 6.63
CA PRO A 116 3.21 -13.78 6.48
C PRO A 116 2.41 -13.95 5.18
N GLY A 117 2.50 -15.08 4.48
CA GLY A 117 1.95 -15.36 3.14
C GLY A 117 0.43 -15.18 2.94
N GLY A 118 -0.28 -14.62 3.92
CA GLY A 118 -1.66 -14.15 3.78
C GLY A 118 -1.88 -12.67 4.07
N TYR A 119 -0.84 -11.85 4.26
CA TYR A 119 -0.96 -10.39 4.44
C TYR A 119 -0.43 -9.64 3.21
N ASP A 120 -1.23 -8.70 2.73
CA ASP A 120 -0.83 -7.78 1.67
C ASP A 120 0.05 -6.68 2.24
N TYR A 121 -0.29 -6.18 3.43
CA TYR A 121 0.44 -5.12 4.13
C TYR A 121 0.73 -5.48 5.58
N ILE A 122 1.94 -5.15 6.00
CA ILE A 122 2.31 -5.07 7.42
C ILE A 122 2.69 -3.61 7.70
N LEU A 123 1.94 -2.95 8.58
CA LEU A 123 2.26 -1.60 9.04
C LEU A 123 2.88 -1.67 10.43
N ILE A 124 3.94 -0.91 10.69
CA ILE A 124 4.59 -0.89 12.00
C ILE A 124 4.52 0.52 12.58
N ASP A 125 3.84 0.70 13.72
CA ASP A 125 3.77 1.98 14.44
C ASP A 125 4.99 2.11 15.35
N CYS A 126 5.87 3.07 15.05
CA CYS A 126 7.14 3.26 15.77
C CYS A 126 7.02 4.26 16.94
N PRO A 127 7.81 4.08 18.01
CA PRO A 127 7.88 5.04 19.10
C PRO A 127 8.45 6.41 18.65
N PRO A 128 8.24 7.49 19.42
CA PRO A 128 8.72 8.83 19.11
C PRO A 128 10.21 9.03 19.45
N ASN A 129 11.05 8.03 19.17
CA ASN A 129 12.48 8.09 19.37
C ASN A 129 13.19 7.23 18.30
N LEU A 130 14.51 7.34 18.24
CA LEU A 130 15.35 6.61 17.28
C LEU A 130 16.14 5.49 17.99
N GLY A 131 15.51 4.89 19.01
CA GLY A 131 16.06 3.79 19.78
C GLY A 131 16.03 2.45 19.03
N ILE A 132 16.36 1.38 19.76
CA ILE A 132 16.50 0.04 19.17
C ILE A 132 15.17 -0.52 18.66
N LEU A 133 14.03 -0.10 19.24
CA LEU A 133 12.69 -0.48 18.76
C LEU A 133 12.42 0.09 17.36
N THR A 134 12.75 1.35 17.14
CA THR A 134 12.60 2.01 15.82
C THR A 134 13.57 1.41 14.80
N ILE A 135 14.80 1.08 15.20
CA ILE A 135 15.76 0.39 14.32
C ILE A 135 15.23 -0.99 13.91
N ASN A 136 14.65 -1.75 14.85
CA ASN A 136 14.02 -3.04 14.54
C ASN A 136 12.88 -2.91 13.54
N ALA A 137 12.01 -1.91 13.71
CA ALA A 137 10.92 -1.63 12.79
C ALA A 137 11.42 -1.26 11.39
N ILE A 138 12.45 -0.41 11.29
CA ILE A 138 13.07 -0.02 10.02
C ILE A 138 13.74 -1.22 9.35
N ARG A 139 14.53 -2.00 10.09
CA ARG A 139 15.22 -3.19 9.58
C ARG A 139 14.24 -4.27 9.09
N ALA A 140 13.06 -4.36 9.69
CA ALA A 140 11.99 -5.24 9.25
C ALA A 140 11.23 -4.73 8.01
N SER A 141 11.39 -3.47 7.63
CA SER A 141 10.56 -2.80 6.61
C SER A 141 11.32 -2.50 5.32
N GLY A 142 10.64 -2.61 4.17
CA GLY A 142 11.19 -2.15 2.88
C GLY A 142 10.84 -0.70 2.55
N GLU A 143 9.89 -0.13 3.28
CA GLU A 143 9.41 1.24 3.09
C GLU A 143 9.19 1.93 4.44
N LEU A 144 9.42 3.23 4.47
CA LEU A 144 9.21 4.11 5.60
C LEU A 144 8.27 5.25 5.21
N ILE A 145 7.14 5.39 5.89
CA ILE A 145 6.34 6.62 5.85
C ILE A 145 6.77 7.50 7.02
N ILE A 146 7.03 8.78 6.71
CA ILE A 146 7.45 9.80 7.67
C ILE A 146 6.32 10.84 7.80
N PRO A 147 5.38 10.68 8.76
CA PRO A 147 4.36 11.67 9.05
C PRO A 147 4.99 12.95 9.58
N THR A 148 4.69 14.09 8.99
CA THR A 148 5.36 15.35 9.29
C THR A 148 4.38 16.52 9.31
N GLU A 149 4.50 17.39 10.30
CA GLU A 149 3.72 18.62 10.33
C GLU A 149 4.33 19.66 9.39
N ALA A 150 3.52 20.55 8.83
CA ALA A 150 4.00 21.68 8.04
C ALA A 150 4.64 22.78 8.93
N SER A 151 5.79 22.49 9.54
CA SER A 151 6.54 23.39 10.42
C SER A 151 8.06 23.28 10.22
N ARG A 152 8.80 24.35 10.57
CA ARG A 152 10.27 24.41 10.39
C ARG A 152 11.01 23.24 11.06
N PHE A 153 10.65 22.92 12.30
CA PHE A 153 11.29 21.82 13.05
C PHE A 153 11.08 20.45 12.43
N SER A 154 10.01 20.30 11.64
CA SER A 154 9.70 19.00 11.03
C SER A 154 10.57 18.71 9.82
N LEU A 155 11.08 19.73 9.11
CA LEU A 155 12.11 19.56 8.07
C LEU A 155 13.41 19.04 8.67
N GLU A 156 13.85 19.63 9.79
CA GLU A 156 15.07 19.20 10.48
C GLU A 156 14.95 17.76 10.99
N GLY A 157 13.80 17.41 11.56
CA GLY A 157 13.55 16.03 12.01
C GLY A 157 13.56 15.00 10.88
N ILE A 158 13.14 15.37 9.66
CA ILE A 158 13.25 14.49 8.50
C ILE A 158 14.74 14.24 8.16
N LYS A 159 15.57 15.28 8.14
CA LYS A 159 17.01 15.16 7.82
C LYS A 159 17.74 14.23 8.80
N GLN A 160 17.51 14.42 10.10
CA GLN A 160 18.10 13.56 11.13
C GLN A 160 17.67 12.10 10.98
N LEU A 161 16.41 11.85 10.59
CA LEU A 161 15.95 10.51 10.28
C LEU A 161 16.66 9.94 9.05
N LEU A 162 16.86 10.73 7.98
CA LEU A 162 17.57 10.29 6.78
C LEU A 162 19.02 9.91 7.06
N GLU A 163 19.74 10.67 7.89
CA GLU A 163 21.10 10.31 8.34
C GLU A 163 21.12 8.93 9.01
N ILE A 164 20.08 8.59 9.77
CA ILE A 164 19.97 7.28 10.42
C ILE A 164 19.64 6.17 9.41
N LEU A 165 18.83 6.45 8.38
CA LEU A 165 18.60 5.49 7.31
C LEU A 165 19.89 5.16 6.56
N GLU A 166 20.78 6.15 6.34
CA GLU A 166 22.11 5.94 5.76
C GLU A 166 22.97 5.04 6.67
N LEU A 167 23.00 5.31 7.98
CA LEU A 167 23.72 4.45 8.93
C LEU A 167 23.19 3.01 8.97
N ILE A 168 21.88 2.82 8.88
CA ILE A 168 21.24 1.51 8.82
C ILE A 168 21.62 0.79 7.52
N ARG A 169 21.61 1.52 6.40
CA ARG A 169 22.04 0.98 5.10
C ARG A 169 23.48 0.49 5.16
N ASP A 170 24.39 1.33 5.65
CA ASP A 170 25.82 1.02 5.64
C ASP A 170 26.20 -0.09 6.63
N ARG A 171 25.60 -0.08 7.83
CA ARG A 171 25.97 -1.03 8.90
C ARG A 171 25.22 -2.35 8.82
N LEU A 172 23.96 -2.33 8.39
CA LEU A 172 23.09 -3.52 8.38
C LEU A 172 22.84 -4.05 6.96
N ASN A 173 23.40 -3.42 5.94
CA ASN A 173 23.17 -3.73 4.53
C ASN A 173 21.65 -3.79 4.23
N HIS A 174 20.93 -2.76 4.66
CA HIS A 174 19.48 -2.67 4.56
C HIS A 174 19.07 -1.45 3.74
N GLU A 175 18.60 -1.69 2.51
CA GLU A 175 18.03 -0.60 1.72
C GLU A 175 16.55 -0.41 2.08
N ILE A 176 16.21 0.84 2.42
CA ILE A 176 14.84 1.23 2.74
C ILE A 176 14.44 2.44 1.92
N SER A 177 13.30 2.35 1.26
CA SER A 177 12.68 3.48 0.59
C SER A 177 11.91 4.34 1.59
N TYR A 178 11.84 5.65 1.38
CA TYR A 178 11.06 6.52 2.26
C TYR A 178 10.07 7.40 1.49
N ARG A 179 9.00 7.77 2.19
CA ARG A 179 7.96 8.69 1.75
C ARG A 179 7.63 9.67 2.86
N VAL A 180 7.50 10.96 2.51
CA VAL A 180 7.07 12.00 3.44
C VAL A 180 5.56 12.18 3.32
N LEU A 181 4.85 12.12 4.45
CA LEU A 181 3.41 12.37 4.53
C LEU A 181 3.17 13.66 5.32
N VAL A 182 2.58 14.67 4.70
CA VAL A 182 2.20 15.89 5.44
C VAL A 182 0.93 15.62 6.24
N THR A 183 1.02 15.79 7.54
CA THR A 183 -0.06 15.58 8.50
C THR A 183 -0.38 16.84 9.28
N ILE A 184 -1.57 16.84 9.91
CA ILE A 184 -2.04 17.94 10.78
C ILE A 184 -2.03 19.27 10.01
N PHE A 185 -2.35 19.23 8.71
CA PHE A 185 -2.28 20.41 7.86
C PHE A 185 -3.48 21.33 8.12
N ASP A 186 -3.19 22.58 8.50
CA ASP A 186 -4.21 23.62 8.66
C ASP A 186 -4.27 24.51 7.42
N SER A 187 -5.29 24.29 6.58
CA SER A 187 -5.50 25.04 5.36
C SER A 187 -5.93 26.50 5.58
N ARG A 188 -6.10 26.95 6.83
CA ARG A 188 -6.43 28.35 7.17
C ARG A 188 -5.18 29.20 7.39
N LEU A 189 -4.02 28.57 7.60
CA LEU A 189 -2.79 29.28 7.97
C LEU A 189 -1.89 29.46 6.74
N ALA A 190 -1.59 30.72 6.41
CA ALA A 190 -0.62 31.05 5.34
C ALA A 190 0.76 30.42 5.59
N HIS A 191 1.17 30.32 6.87
CA HIS A 191 2.42 29.66 7.25
C HIS A 191 2.46 28.19 6.84
N SER A 192 1.35 27.45 6.94
CA SER A 192 1.28 26.04 6.55
C SER A 192 1.54 25.86 5.05
N PHE A 193 1.02 26.75 4.20
CA PHE A 193 1.31 26.73 2.76
C PHE A 193 2.76 27.08 2.44
N ALA A 194 3.34 28.08 3.12
CA ALA A 194 4.75 28.42 2.96
C ALA A 194 5.66 27.25 3.34
N MET A 195 5.32 26.53 4.41
CA MET A 195 6.06 25.34 4.83
C MET A 195 5.87 24.15 3.89
N LEU A 196 4.64 23.91 3.42
CA LEU A 196 4.35 22.87 2.42
C LEU A 196 5.16 23.07 1.14
N LYS A 197 5.29 24.32 0.68
CA LYS A 197 6.12 24.66 -0.50
C LYS A 197 7.57 24.23 -0.29
N LYS A 198 8.16 24.54 0.87
CA LYS A 198 9.53 24.12 1.21
C LYS A 198 9.69 22.61 1.26
N ILE A 199 8.76 21.90 1.91
CA ILE A 199 8.75 20.42 1.95
C ILE A 199 8.71 19.86 0.53
N ARG A 200 7.90 20.45 -0.36
CA ARG A 200 7.80 20.01 -1.75
C ARG A 200 9.05 20.29 -2.57
N GLU A 201 9.69 21.45 -2.38
CA GLU A 201 10.96 21.79 -3.05
C GLU A 201 12.08 20.83 -2.64
N GLU A 202 12.14 20.46 -1.35
CA GLU A 202 13.21 19.64 -0.80
C GLU A 202 12.99 18.13 -0.98
N PHE A 203 11.75 17.64 -0.89
CA PHE A 203 11.42 16.20 -0.89
C PHE A 203 10.51 15.77 -2.04
N SER A 204 10.46 16.52 -3.16
CA SER A 204 9.53 16.29 -4.28
C SER A 204 9.37 14.82 -4.71
N ALA A 205 10.47 14.09 -4.90
CA ALA A 205 10.47 12.70 -5.36
C ALA A 205 9.91 11.70 -4.32
N ASN A 206 9.94 12.08 -3.04
CA ASN A 206 9.55 11.23 -1.91
C ASN A 206 8.28 11.74 -1.22
N LEU A 207 7.70 12.85 -1.64
CA LEU A 207 6.51 13.43 -1.04
C LEU A 207 5.24 12.74 -1.55
N LEU A 208 4.38 12.29 -0.63
CA LEU A 208 3.05 11.81 -0.98
C LEU A 208 2.16 12.99 -1.41
N ASN A 209 1.33 12.77 -2.41
CA ASN A 209 0.38 13.77 -2.92
C ASN A 209 -0.72 14.03 -1.89
N THR A 210 -1.12 13.00 -1.15
CA THR A 210 -2.14 13.11 -0.12
C THR A 210 -1.62 13.90 1.08
N ILE A 211 -2.44 14.84 1.56
CA ILE A 211 -2.19 15.63 2.76
C ILE A 211 -3.28 15.30 3.79
N ILE A 212 -2.89 15.01 5.02
CA ILE A 212 -3.84 14.77 6.12
C ILE A 212 -4.11 16.09 6.84
N HIS A 213 -5.35 16.55 6.78
CA HIS A 213 -5.76 17.80 7.39
C HIS A 213 -6.01 17.65 8.89
N ILE A 214 -5.88 18.76 9.62
CA ILE A 214 -6.32 18.80 11.01
C ILE A 214 -7.82 18.45 11.10
N ASN A 215 -8.13 17.44 11.90
CA ASN A 215 -9.49 16.97 12.09
C ASN A 215 -9.69 16.42 13.52
N VAL A 216 -10.58 17.04 14.29
CA VAL A 216 -10.86 16.65 15.68
C VAL A 216 -11.42 15.23 15.76
N LYS A 217 -12.18 14.79 14.75
CA LYS A 217 -12.80 13.45 14.71
C LYS A 217 -11.79 12.31 14.68
N LEU A 218 -10.55 12.56 14.23
CA LEU A 218 -9.48 11.56 14.32
C LEU A 218 -9.11 11.27 15.79
N LYS A 219 -9.04 12.30 16.62
CA LYS A 219 -8.77 12.16 18.06
C LYS A 219 -9.97 11.55 18.78
N GLU A 220 -11.18 11.99 18.44
CA GLU A 220 -12.42 11.42 19.01
C GLU A 220 -12.57 9.93 18.70
N ALA A 221 -12.25 9.50 17.47
CA ALA A 221 -12.25 8.10 17.09
C ALA A 221 -11.29 7.27 17.96
N GLN A 222 -10.06 7.74 18.14
CA GLN A 222 -9.06 7.06 18.99
C GLN A 222 -9.50 7.01 20.47
N ASN A 223 -10.11 8.07 20.99
CA ASN A 223 -10.57 8.13 22.39
C ASN A 223 -11.68 7.12 22.70
N ILE A 224 -12.51 6.75 21.72
CA ILE A 224 -13.51 5.69 21.87
C ILE A 224 -12.97 4.31 21.44
N GLY A 225 -11.68 4.23 21.13
CA GLY A 225 -11.01 2.99 20.73
C GLY A 225 -11.43 2.48 19.35
N SER A 226 -11.57 3.37 18.37
CA SER A 226 -12.04 3.07 17.02
C SER A 226 -11.23 3.81 15.94
N HIS A 227 -11.31 3.32 14.70
CA HIS A 227 -10.72 4.00 13.54
C HIS A 227 -11.72 4.94 12.86
N ILE A 228 -11.22 5.91 12.07
CA ILE A 228 -12.03 7.01 11.53
C ILE A 228 -13.19 6.57 10.64
N LEU A 229 -13.04 5.46 9.91
CA LEU A 229 -14.08 4.96 9.02
C LEU A 229 -15.27 4.39 9.79
N ASN A 230 -15.03 3.76 10.94
CA ASN A 230 -16.09 3.28 11.81
C ASN A 230 -16.72 4.44 12.59
N TYR A 231 -15.91 5.39 13.07
CA TYR A 231 -16.40 6.56 13.80
C TYR A 231 -17.20 7.55 12.92
N ASN A 232 -16.61 8.00 11.81
CA ASN A 232 -17.23 8.96 10.89
C ASN A 232 -16.63 8.91 9.48
N LYS A 233 -17.09 7.98 8.65
CA LYS A 233 -16.62 7.80 7.26
C LYS A 233 -16.79 9.00 6.32
N TYR A 234 -17.65 9.97 6.66
CA TYR A 234 -17.92 11.13 5.80
C TYR A 234 -17.06 12.35 6.12
N CYS A 235 -16.29 12.32 7.22
CA CYS A 235 -15.46 13.45 7.61
C CYS A 235 -14.22 13.61 6.72
N ARG A 236 -13.60 14.79 6.77
CA ARG A 236 -12.39 15.08 5.99
C ARG A 236 -11.24 14.10 6.31
N GLY A 237 -11.01 13.78 7.58
CA GLY A 237 -9.96 12.83 7.98
C GLY A 237 -10.16 11.45 7.37
N ALA A 238 -11.41 10.96 7.27
CA ALA A 238 -11.70 9.70 6.58
C ALA A 238 -11.38 9.78 5.09
N LYS A 239 -11.75 10.87 4.41
CA LYS A 239 -11.44 11.09 3.00
C LYS A 239 -9.94 11.19 2.73
N ASP A 240 -9.21 11.89 3.60
CA ASP A 240 -7.77 12.05 3.50
C ASP A 240 -7.06 10.70 3.63
N TYR A 241 -7.37 9.91 4.68
CA TYR A 241 -6.76 8.57 4.84
C TYR A 241 -7.21 7.57 3.78
N PHE A 242 -8.45 7.65 3.30
CA PHE A 242 -8.89 6.82 2.18
C PHE A 242 -8.11 7.16 0.91
N SER A 243 -7.88 8.44 0.62
CA SER A 243 -7.04 8.88 -0.50
C SER A 243 -5.59 8.40 -0.35
N LEU A 244 -5.04 8.47 0.87
CA LEU A 244 -3.70 7.96 1.17
C LEU A 244 -3.62 6.46 0.88
N SER A 245 -4.60 5.67 1.32
CA SER A 245 -4.61 4.23 1.05
C SER A 245 -4.63 3.93 -0.45
N ARG A 246 -5.41 4.68 -1.24
CA ARG A 246 -5.47 4.54 -2.70
C ARG A 246 -4.16 4.93 -3.37
N GLU A 247 -3.49 5.96 -2.85
CA GLU A 247 -2.16 6.36 -3.32
C GLU A 247 -1.13 5.25 -3.05
N ILE A 248 -1.09 4.69 -1.84
CA ILE A 248 -0.18 3.58 -1.49
C ILE A 248 -0.44 2.35 -2.37
N ILE A 249 -1.70 1.98 -2.55
CA ILE A 249 -2.17 0.91 -3.46
C ILE A 249 -1.69 1.18 -4.89
N SER A 250 -1.90 2.38 -5.43
CA SER A 250 -1.54 2.70 -6.82
C SER A 250 -0.04 2.62 -7.15
N GLN A 251 0.82 2.68 -6.13
CA GLN A 251 2.27 2.58 -6.30
C GLN A 251 2.75 1.15 -6.57
N GLU A 252 1.89 0.14 -6.47
CA GLU A 252 2.24 -1.27 -6.67
C GLU A 252 2.42 -1.68 -8.14
N GLY A 253 2.35 -0.72 -9.07
CA GLY A 253 1.96 -1.05 -10.44
C GLY A 253 0.51 -1.55 -10.46
N PRO A 254 -0.03 -2.03 -11.60
CA PRO A 254 -1.34 -2.66 -11.57
C PRO A 254 -1.28 -3.81 -10.57
N PHE A 255 -2.15 -3.76 -9.55
CA PHE A 255 -2.42 -4.88 -8.67
C PHE A 255 -2.45 -6.16 -9.50
N PRO A 256 -1.89 -7.29 -9.01
CA PRO A 256 -2.57 -8.52 -9.29
C PRO A 256 -3.94 -8.36 -8.64
N LEU A 257 -4.89 -7.81 -9.41
CA LEU A 257 -6.27 -8.27 -9.37
C LEU A 257 -6.13 -9.77 -9.15
N GLU A 258 -6.81 -10.31 -8.14
CA GLU A 258 -6.98 -11.74 -7.98
C GLU A 258 -6.95 -12.36 -9.37
N LYS A 259 -6.09 -13.37 -9.59
CA LYS A 259 -6.07 -14.11 -10.85
C LYS A 259 -7.45 -14.77 -11.00
N GLU A 260 -8.46 -14.00 -11.40
CA GLU A 260 -9.50 -14.47 -12.28
C GLU A 260 -8.72 -14.91 -13.51
N ALA A 261 -8.53 -16.22 -13.62
CA ALA A 261 -7.93 -16.83 -14.79
C ALA A 261 -8.64 -16.25 -16.01
N GLY A 262 -7.91 -15.52 -16.86
CA GLY A 262 -8.50 -15.04 -18.09
C GLY A 262 -8.91 -16.26 -18.93
N GLN A 263 -10.08 -16.17 -19.56
CA GLN A 263 -10.53 -17.19 -20.50
C GLN A 263 -9.74 -17.06 -21.80
N ASP A 264 -9.36 -18.20 -22.38
CA ASP A 264 -8.76 -18.23 -23.70
C ASP A 264 -9.82 -17.92 -24.75
N VAL A 265 -9.74 -16.72 -25.34
CA VAL A 265 -10.59 -16.31 -26.45
C VAL A 265 -9.83 -16.42 -27.76
N VAL A 266 -10.48 -17.06 -28.74
CA VAL A 266 -9.95 -17.22 -30.09
C VAL A 266 -10.72 -16.30 -31.03
N PHE A 267 -10.03 -15.29 -31.55
CA PHE A 267 -10.54 -14.44 -32.63
C PHE A 267 -10.20 -15.11 -33.96
N SER A 268 -11.19 -15.22 -34.85
CA SER A 268 -11.00 -15.82 -36.16
C SER A 268 -11.67 -15.01 -37.26
N LEU A 269 -11.00 -14.85 -38.39
CA LEU A 269 -11.52 -14.14 -39.56
C LEU A 269 -11.16 -14.90 -40.83
N THR A 270 -12.15 -15.17 -41.67
CA THR A 270 -11.93 -15.73 -43.00
C THR A 270 -11.70 -14.59 -43.99
N ALA A 271 -10.44 -14.45 -44.44
CA ALA A 271 -10.02 -13.43 -45.40
C ALA A 271 -8.86 -13.98 -46.25
N PRO A 272 -9.15 -14.87 -47.22
CA PRO A 272 -8.13 -15.62 -47.96
C PRO A 272 -7.26 -14.74 -48.87
N GLU A 273 -7.79 -13.59 -49.31
CA GLU A 273 -7.07 -12.64 -50.16
C GLU A 273 -6.24 -11.61 -49.38
N ALA A 274 -6.32 -11.60 -48.05
CA ALA A 274 -5.62 -10.61 -47.22
C ALA A 274 -4.12 -10.93 -47.13
N THR A 275 -3.27 -9.90 -47.21
CA THR A 275 -1.82 -10.05 -46.99
C THR A 275 -1.44 -9.98 -45.51
N GLU A 276 -2.13 -9.14 -44.75
CA GLU A 276 -1.97 -9.08 -43.29
C GLU A 276 -3.26 -8.69 -42.58
N VAL A 277 -3.48 -9.34 -41.43
CA VAL A 277 -4.61 -9.02 -40.56
C VAL A 277 -4.10 -8.75 -39.16
N PHE A 278 -4.59 -7.67 -38.57
CA PHE A 278 -4.36 -7.31 -37.17
C PHE A 278 -5.67 -7.29 -36.40
N LEU A 279 -5.59 -7.63 -35.13
CA LEU A 279 -6.70 -7.54 -34.18
C LEU A 279 -6.46 -6.34 -33.26
N ALA A 280 -7.35 -5.35 -33.30
CA ALA A 280 -7.26 -4.15 -32.47
C ALA A 280 -8.52 -3.97 -31.63
N GLY A 281 -8.37 -3.64 -30.36
CA GLY A 281 -9.49 -3.49 -29.44
C GLY A 281 -9.07 -2.96 -28.08
N ASP A 282 -10.02 -2.92 -27.16
CA ASP A 282 -9.80 -2.38 -25.81
C ASP A 282 -8.65 -3.11 -25.07
N PHE A 283 -8.49 -4.42 -25.29
CA PHE A 283 -7.43 -5.25 -24.70
C PHE A 283 -6.00 -4.92 -25.15
N ASN A 284 -5.83 -4.20 -26.26
CA ASN A 284 -4.51 -3.74 -26.72
C ASN A 284 -4.46 -2.23 -26.97
N GLN A 285 -5.42 -1.47 -26.41
CA GLN A 285 -5.54 -0.03 -26.58
C GLN A 285 -5.59 0.38 -28.06
N TRP A 286 -6.24 -0.43 -28.91
CA TRP A 286 -6.40 -0.17 -30.34
C TRP A 286 -5.07 -0.02 -31.12
N LYS A 287 -3.98 -0.61 -30.61
CA LYS A 287 -2.64 -0.51 -31.21
C LYS A 287 -2.44 -1.57 -32.29
N ILE A 288 -2.07 -1.13 -33.50
CA ILE A 288 -1.65 -1.98 -34.62
C ILE A 288 -0.12 -2.13 -34.56
N ASN A 289 0.35 -3.29 -34.13
CA ASN A 289 1.77 -3.65 -34.05
C ASN A 289 1.98 -5.16 -34.24
N LEU A 290 3.23 -5.63 -34.20
CA LEU A 290 3.58 -7.05 -34.34
C LEU A 290 2.84 -7.96 -33.34
N LYS A 291 2.53 -7.49 -32.12
CA LYS A 291 1.80 -8.29 -31.12
C LYS A 291 0.33 -8.47 -31.50
N SER A 292 -0.27 -7.49 -32.18
CA SER A 292 -1.66 -7.54 -32.67
C SER A 292 -1.85 -8.33 -33.97
N LYS A 293 -0.77 -8.72 -34.65
CA LYS A 293 -0.83 -9.47 -35.91
C LYS A 293 -1.44 -10.86 -35.69
N MET A 294 -2.38 -11.24 -36.55
CA MET A 294 -3.03 -12.55 -36.57
C MET A 294 -2.19 -13.56 -37.37
N GLU A 295 -2.33 -14.84 -37.06
CA GLU A 295 -1.64 -15.93 -37.77
C GLU A 295 -2.60 -16.56 -38.79
N LEU A 296 -2.16 -16.69 -40.05
CA LEU A 296 -2.93 -17.39 -41.08
C LEU A 296 -2.76 -18.92 -40.90
N ARG A 297 -3.88 -19.63 -40.76
CA ARG A 297 -3.94 -21.10 -40.69
C ARG A 297 -5.12 -21.58 -41.52
N GLU A 298 -4.87 -22.40 -42.55
CA GLU A 298 -5.93 -23.02 -43.39
C GLU A 298 -6.99 -21.99 -43.85
N ASP A 299 -6.54 -20.89 -44.48
CA ASP A 299 -7.36 -19.78 -44.99
C ASP A 299 -8.14 -18.95 -43.94
N VAL A 300 -7.84 -19.16 -42.65
CA VAL A 300 -8.42 -18.41 -41.54
C VAL A 300 -7.33 -17.70 -40.74
N TRP A 301 -7.50 -16.40 -40.53
CA TRP A 301 -6.66 -15.61 -39.65
C TRP A 301 -7.09 -15.84 -38.21
N VAL A 302 -6.18 -16.24 -37.35
CA VAL A 302 -6.46 -16.59 -35.95
C VAL A 302 -5.58 -15.82 -34.99
N LYS A 303 -6.15 -15.35 -33.88
CA LYS A 303 -5.41 -14.83 -32.74
C LYS A 303 -6.02 -15.33 -31.45
N ARG A 304 -5.18 -15.93 -30.59
CA ARG A 304 -5.57 -16.33 -29.24
C ARG A 304 -5.13 -15.26 -28.26
N LEU A 305 -6.05 -14.83 -27.40
CA LEU A 305 -5.79 -13.90 -26.32
C LEU A 305 -6.41 -14.43 -25.04
N GLN A 306 -5.69 -14.31 -23.94
CA GLN A 306 -6.23 -14.57 -22.63
C GLN A 306 -6.85 -13.27 -22.10
N LEU A 307 -8.18 -13.23 -22.01
CA LEU A 307 -8.94 -12.04 -21.64
C LEU A 307 -9.70 -12.28 -20.33
N LYS A 308 -9.78 -11.25 -19.48
CA LYS A 308 -10.53 -11.33 -18.21
C LYS A 308 -12.03 -11.21 -18.48
N PRO A 309 -12.91 -11.63 -17.56
CA PRO A 309 -14.34 -11.37 -17.70
C PRO A 309 -14.62 -9.88 -17.89
N GLY A 310 -15.53 -9.55 -18.81
CA GLY A 310 -15.85 -8.17 -19.13
C GLY A 310 -16.27 -7.93 -20.57
N ASN A 311 -16.56 -6.66 -20.85
CA ASN A 311 -17.04 -6.19 -22.15
C ASN A 311 -15.90 -5.50 -22.91
N TYR A 312 -15.53 -6.05 -24.06
CA TYR A 312 -14.46 -5.55 -24.92
C TYR A 312 -14.99 -5.14 -26.28
N ARG A 313 -14.51 -4.01 -26.79
CA ARG A 313 -14.68 -3.64 -28.19
C ARG A 313 -13.46 -4.06 -28.99
N TYR A 314 -13.69 -4.52 -30.21
CA TYR A 314 -12.62 -4.86 -31.14
C TYR A 314 -13.04 -4.72 -32.60
N ARG A 315 -12.03 -4.66 -33.46
CA ARG A 315 -12.12 -4.68 -34.92
C ARG A 315 -10.92 -5.42 -35.51
N PHE A 316 -11.10 -5.89 -36.74
CA PHE A 316 -10.01 -6.38 -37.57
C PHE A 316 -9.46 -5.24 -38.41
N VAL A 317 -8.16 -5.26 -38.67
CA VAL A 317 -7.50 -4.38 -39.64
C VAL A 317 -6.93 -5.28 -40.72
N ILE A 318 -7.58 -5.28 -41.88
CA ILE A 318 -7.23 -6.11 -43.04
C ILE A 318 -6.53 -5.21 -44.04
N ASP A 319 -5.24 -5.42 -44.28
CA ASP A 319 -4.44 -4.61 -45.22
C ASP A 319 -4.61 -3.09 -45.01
N GLY A 320 -4.60 -2.67 -43.73
CA GLY A 320 -4.79 -1.28 -43.31
C GLY A 320 -6.23 -0.80 -43.21
N GLN A 321 -7.23 -1.59 -43.62
CA GLN A 321 -8.64 -1.24 -43.54
C GLN A 321 -9.32 -1.81 -42.30
N TRP A 322 -9.95 -0.93 -41.52
CA TRP A 322 -10.69 -1.31 -40.32
C TRP A 322 -12.04 -1.94 -40.67
N ARG A 323 -12.26 -3.19 -40.27
CA ARG A 323 -13.51 -3.93 -40.44
C ARG A 323 -14.05 -4.46 -39.12
N GLN A 324 -15.36 -4.52 -39.00
CA GLN A 324 -16.03 -5.24 -37.91
C GLN A 324 -15.89 -6.76 -38.12
N ASP A 325 -16.05 -7.53 -37.05
CA ASP A 325 -16.18 -8.98 -37.18
C ASP A 325 -17.53 -9.32 -37.85
N PRO A 326 -17.53 -9.93 -39.06
CA PRO A 326 -18.75 -10.28 -39.77
C PRO A 326 -19.53 -11.42 -39.08
N LYS A 327 -18.88 -12.22 -38.23
CA LYS A 327 -19.51 -13.33 -37.50
C LYS A 327 -20.10 -12.91 -36.16
N ASN A 328 -19.81 -11.69 -35.69
CA ASN A 328 -20.30 -11.21 -34.41
C ASN A 328 -21.58 -10.38 -34.59
N PRO A 329 -22.75 -10.83 -34.07
CA PRO A 329 -24.00 -10.10 -34.18
C PRO A 329 -24.07 -8.86 -33.26
N HIS A 330 -23.15 -8.73 -32.30
CA HIS A 330 -23.17 -7.64 -31.33
C HIS A 330 -22.19 -6.53 -31.71
N TYR A 331 -22.69 -5.30 -31.78
CA TYR A 331 -21.90 -4.13 -32.16
C TYR A 331 -22.36 -2.85 -31.45
N ARG A 332 -21.45 -1.86 -31.37
CA ARG A 332 -21.72 -0.55 -30.78
C ARG A 332 -21.18 0.58 -31.64
N LEU A 333 -21.93 1.66 -31.77
CA LEU A 333 -21.49 2.87 -32.47
C LEU A 333 -20.34 3.53 -31.69
N ASN A 334 -19.24 3.80 -32.40
CA ASN A 334 -18.09 4.49 -31.86
C ASN A 334 -18.14 6.00 -32.14
N PRO A 335 -17.30 6.81 -31.46
CA PRO A 335 -17.29 8.28 -31.63
C PRO A 335 -16.97 8.76 -33.05
N PHE A 336 -16.46 7.88 -33.92
CA PHE A 336 -16.11 8.17 -35.31
C PHE A 336 -17.21 7.76 -36.29
N GLY A 337 -18.41 7.41 -35.80
CA GLY A 337 -19.57 7.07 -36.63
C GLY A 337 -19.50 5.69 -37.28
N THR A 338 -18.60 4.81 -36.84
CA THR A 338 -18.50 3.41 -37.31
C THR A 338 -18.86 2.43 -36.19
N MET A 339 -19.05 1.16 -36.52
CA MET A 339 -19.41 0.13 -35.56
C MET A 339 -18.18 -0.65 -35.07
N ASP A 340 -18.07 -0.83 -33.76
CA ASP A 340 -17.13 -1.76 -33.13
C ASP A 340 -17.84 -3.06 -32.76
N SER A 341 -17.20 -4.21 -32.96
CA SER A 341 -17.73 -5.50 -32.50
C SER A 341 -17.59 -5.62 -30.99
N LEU A 342 -18.61 -6.15 -30.33
CA LEU A 342 -18.65 -6.34 -28.87
C LEU A 342 -18.39 -7.79 -28.50
N LEU A 343 -17.45 -8.00 -27.59
CA LEU A 343 -17.16 -9.29 -26.99
C LEU A 343 -17.46 -9.20 -25.49
N GLU A 344 -18.36 -10.06 -25.01
CA GLU A 344 -18.63 -10.25 -23.59
C GLU A 344 -18.02 -11.60 -23.17
N ILE A 345 -17.23 -11.58 -22.10
CA ILE A 345 -16.53 -12.74 -21.53
C ILE A 345 -16.99 -12.96 -20.10
#